data_AF-A0A414XJP3-F1
#
_entry.id   AF-A0A414XJP3-F1
#
_cell.length_a   1.000
_cell.length_b   1.000
_cell.length_c   1.000
_cell.angle_alpha   90.00
_cell.angle_beta   90.00
_cell.angle_gamma   90.00
#
_symmetry.space_group_name_H-M   'P 1'
#
loop_
_entity.id
_entity.type
_entity.pdbx_description
1 polymer ?
#
loop_
_entity_poly.entity_id
_entity_poly.type
_entity_poly.pdbx_seq_one_letter_code
_entity_poly.pdbx_strand_id
1 'polypeptide(L)'
;REHQDWEEADLKYRALKMVLSSDDPNVSYIEKHFSVCRNENVIDDVRNRVAAYEDSVCRYREMVETAKYKDSIANKLLLESKEIRRIMEKPK
;
A
#
# COMPACT_ATOMS: atom_id res chain seq x y z
N ARG A 1 4.88 -23.13 0.86
CA ARG A 1 4.78 -24.39 0.10
C ARG A 1 3.36 -24.56 -0.40
N GLU A 2 2.35 -24.76 0.47
CA GLU A 2 0.93 -24.87 0.04
C GLU A 2 0.43 -23.71 -0.84
N HIS A 3 0.72 -22.45 -0.51
CA HIS A 3 0.34 -21.29 -1.35
C HIS A 3 0.92 -21.31 -2.78
N GLN A 4 2.07 -21.94 -2.97
CA GLN A 4 2.76 -22.03 -4.26
C GLN A 4 2.07 -23.06 -5.16
N ASP A 5 1.55 -24.13 -4.57
CA ASP A 5 0.85 -25.20 -5.28
C ASP A 5 -0.52 -24.73 -5.80
N TRP A 6 -1.21 -23.84 -5.06
CA TRP A 6 -2.48 -23.24 -5.50
C TRP A 6 -2.31 -22.31 -6.72
N GLU A 7 -1.25 -21.50 -6.72
CA GLU A 7 -0.95 -20.57 -7.83
C GLU A 7 -0.55 -21.33 -9.10
N GLU A 8 0.23 -22.40 -8.97
CA GLU A 8 0.60 -23.26 -10.08
C GLU A 8 -0.61 -24.02 -10.66
N ALA A 9 -1.54 -24.45 -9.80
CA ALA A 9 -2.79 -25.10 -10.22
C ALA A 9 -3.72 -24.13 -10.98
N ASP A 10 -3.88 -22.89 -10.51
CA ASP A 10 -4.68 -21.86 -11.20
C ASP A 10 -4.09 -21.53 -12.58
N LEU A 11 -2.77 -21.35 -12.67
CA LEU A 11 -2.08 -21.09 -13.94
C LEU A 11 -2.25 -22.23 -14.94
N LYS A 12 -2.07 -23.48 -14.49
CA LYS A 12 -2.30 -24.67 -15.32
C LYS A 12 -3.75 -24.76 -15.80
N TYR A 13 -4.71 -24.45 -14.92
CA TYR A 13 -6.12 -24.42 -15.29
C TYR A 13 -6.43 -23.35 -16.34
N ARG A 14 -5.91 -22.12 -16.18
CA ARG A 14 -6.09 -21.04 -17.17
C ARG A 14 -5.48 -21.39 -18.51
N ALA A 15 -4.29 -22.00 -18.54
CA ALA A 15 -3.67 -22.46 -19.78
C ALA A 15 -4.52 -23.55 -20.47
N LEU A 16 -5.04 -24.51 -19.71
CA LEU A 16 -5.92 -25.56 -20.21
C LEU A 16 -7.18 -24.96 -20.86
N LYS A 17 -7.82 -23.99 -20.21
CA LYS A 17 -9.03 -23.31 -20.69
C LYS A 17 -8.80 -22.43 -21.93
N MET A 18 -7.58 -21.98 -22.19
CA MET A 18 -7.23 -21.26 -23.42
C MET A 18 -7.03 -22.19 -24.63
N VAL A 19 -6.65 -23.45 -24.39
CA VAL A 19 -6.32 -24.43 -25.44
C VAL A 19 -7.51 -25.33 -25.77
N LEU A 20 -8.33 -25.68 -24.77
CA LEU A 20 -9.49 -26.54 -24.92
C LEU A 20 -10.77 -25.74 -25.19
N SER A 21 -11.72 -26.36 -25.88
CA SER A 21 -13.05 -25.78 -26.10
C SER A 21 -13.83 -25.69 -24.78
N SER A 22 -14.71 -24.70 -24.65
CA SER A 22 -15.52 -24.51 -23.43
C SER A 22 -16.39 -25.71 -23.07
N ASP A 23 -16.75 -26.53 -24.06
CA ASP A 23 -17.56 -27.74 -23.90
C ASP A 23 -16.72 -29.01 -23.65
N ASP A 24 -15.41 -28.87 -23.37
CA ASP A 24 -14.55 -30.02 -23.08
C ASP A 24 -14.96 -30.70 -21.77
N PRO A 25 -15.17 -32.04 -21.77
CA PRO A 25 -15.63 -32.77 -20.60
C PRO A 25 -14.63 -32.75 -19.43
N ASN A 26 -13.33 -32.57 -19.68
CA ASN A 26 -12.34 -32.45 -18.60
C ASN A 26 -12.40 -31.07 -17.94
N VAL A 27 -12.61 -30.01 -18.71
CA VAL A 27 -12.83 -28.65 -18.17
C VAL A 27 -14.09 -28.66 -17.30
N SER A 28 -15.19 -29.24 -17.82
CA SER A 28 -16.45 -29.37 -17.09
C SER A 28 -16.31 -30.22 -15.81
N TYR A 29 -15.51 -31.30 -15.86
CA TYR A 29 -15.20 -32.12 -14.68
C TYR A 29 -14.43 -31.33 -13.61
N ILE A 30 -13.42 -30.55 -14.02
CA ILE A 30 -12.63 -29.74 -13.10
C ILE A 30 -13.50 -28.66 -12.44
N GLU A 31 -14.29 -27.90 -13.21
CA GLU A 31 -15.17 -26.84 -12.66
C GLU A 31 -16.26 -27.40 -11.74
N LYS A 32 -16.73 -28.63 -11.99
CA LYS A 32 -17.75 -29.29 -11.16
C LYS A 32 -17.21 -29.81 -9.82
N HIS A 33 -15.95 -30.26 -9.79
CA HIS A 33 -15.39 -30.95 -8.64
C HIS A 33 -14.37 -30.12 -7.84
N PHE A 34 -13.80 -29.08 -8.43
CA PHE A 34 -12.80 -28.23 -7.80
C PHE A 34 -13.23 -26.76 -7.88
N SER A 35 -13.24 -26.08 -6.74
CA SER A 35 -13.41 -24.63 -6.71
C SER A 35 -12.09 -23.98 -7.15
N VAL A 36 -11.92 -23.82 -8.46
CA VAL A 36 -10.84 -23.00 -9.05
C VAL A 36 -11.30 -21.52 -9.12
N CYS A 37 -12.21 -21.12 -8.22
CA CYS A 37 -12.81 -19.80 -8.26
C CYS A 37 -11.93 -18.80 -7.51
N ARG A 38 -11.39 -17.85 -8.27
CA ARG A 38 -10.86 -16.60 -7.75
C ARG A 38 -11.84 -15.99 -6.74
N ASN A 39 -11.45 -15.94 -5.47
CA ASN A 39 -12.27 -15.34 -4.43
C ASN A 39 -12.10 -13.81 -4.48
N GLU A 40 -12.97 -13.13 -5.24
CA GLU A 40 -12.88 -11.68 -5.41
C GLU A 40 -13.00 -10.92 -4.09
N ASN A 41 -13.73 -11.44 -3.09
CA ASN A 41 -13.82 -10.81 -1.77
C ASN A 41 -12.46 -10.79 -1.05
N VAL A 42 -11.68 -11.87 -1.16
CA VAL A 42 -10.34 -11.94 -0.58
C VAL A 42 -9.39 -10.99 -1.31
N ILE A 43 -9.52 -10.89 -2.63
CA ILE A 43 -8.68 -9.99 -3.44
C ILE A 43 -9.01 -8.53 -3.13
N ASP A 44 -10.29 -8.19 -3.01
CA ASP A 44 -10.71 -6.82 -2.68
C ASP A 44 -10.36 -6.44 -1.23
N ASP A 45 -10.48 -7.36 -0.27
CA ASP A 45 -10.00 -7.11 1.10
C ASP A 45 -8.49 -6.83 1.14
N VAL A 46 -7.70 -7.63 0.41
CA VAL A 46 -6.24 -7.41 0.30
C VAL A 46 -5.95 -6.07 -0.38
N ARG A 47 -6.61 -5.74 -1.48
CA ARG A 47 -6.44 -4.44 -2.17
C ARG A 47 -6.77 -3.27 -1.25
N ASN A 48 -7.87 -3.33 -0.52
CA ASN A 48 -8.29 -2.26 0.38
C ASN A 48 -7.29 -2.07 1.53
N ARG A 49 -6.76 -3.16 2.09
CA ARG A 49 -5.72 -3.10 3.13
C ARG A 49 -4.41 -2.51 2.61
N VAL A 50 -4.00 -2.89 1.41
CA VAL A 50 -2.81 -2.31 0.76
C VAL A 50 -2.99 -0.82 0.55
N ALA A 51 -4.13 -0.40 -0.03
CA ALA A 51 -4.42 1.02 -0.25
C ALA A 51 -4.44 1.82 1.07
N ALA A 52 -5.06 1.28 2.13
CA ALA A 52 -5.08 1.92 3.44
C ALA A 52 -3.68 2.05 4.07
N TYR A 53 -2.85 1.02 3.92
CA TYR A 53 -1.47 1.05 4.40
C TYR A 53 -0.63 2.07 3.62
N GLU A 54 -0.74 2.09 2.30
CA GLU A 54 -0.04 3.05 1.43
C GLU A 54 -0.42 4.50 1.75
N ASP A 55 -1.72 4.78 1.94
CA ASP A 55 -2.20 6.10 2.37
C ASP A 55 -1.61 6.48 3.73
N SER A 56 -1.62 5.56 4.70
CA SER A 56 -1.03 5.79 6.03
C SER A 56 0.45 6.14 5.96
N VAL A 57 1.23 5.42 5.15
CA VAL A 57 2.66 5.69 4.94
C VAL A 57 2.88 7.05 4.27
N CYS A 58 2.05 7.40 3.28
CA CYS A 58 2.10 8.69 2.61
C CYS A 58 1.85 9.83 3.61
N ARG A 59 0.76 9.73 4.38
CA ARG A 59 0.38 10.71 5.42
C ARG A 59 1.43 10.88 6.49
N TYR A 60 2.03 9.78 6.94
CA TYR A 60 3.12 9.84 7.90
C TYR A 60 4.31 10.65 7.35
N ARG A 61 4.70 10.43 6.10
CA ARG A 61 5.79 11.19 5.47
C ARG A 61 5.45 12.68 5.35
N GLU A 62 4.25 13.02 4.90
CA GLU A 62 3.77 14.41 4.83
C GLU A 62 3.83 15.10 6.21
N MET A 63 3.39 14.40 7.25
CA MET A 63 3.45 14.91 8.62
C MET A 63 4.88 15.17 9.08
N VAL A 64 5.80 14.22 8.83
CA VAL A 64 7.21 14.35 9.21
C VAL A 64 7.86 15.55 8.52
N GLU A 65 7.66 15.72 7.21
CA GLU A 65 8.23 16.84 6.48
C GLU A 65 7.62 18.18 6.90
N THR A 66 6.30 18.21 7.15
CA THR A 66 5.62 19.40 7.67
C THR A 66 6.14 19.79 9.06
N ALA A 67 6.39 18.81 9.93
CA ALA A 67 6.95 19.06 11.26
C ALA A 67 8.36 19.64 11.17
N LYS A 68 9.25 19.05 10.36
CA LYS A 68 10.60 19.59 10.11
C LYS A 68 10.57 21.02 9.60
N TYR A 69 9.68 21.33 8.66
CA TYR A 69 9.54 22.67 8.12
C TYR A 69 9.09 23.68 9.19
N LYS A 70 8.08 23.32 9.98
CA LYS A 70 7.59 24.15 11.10
C LYS A 70 8.67 24.39 12.14
N ASP A 71 9.43 23.37 12.51
CA ASP A 71 10.53 23.48 13.46
C ASP A 71 11.65 24.40 12.93
N SER A 72 11.96 24.32 11.63
CA SER A 72 12.94 25.22 11.00
C SER A 72 12.52 26.68 11.10
N ILE A 73 11.24 26.99 10.86
CA ILE A 73 10.71 28.35 11.01
C ILE A 73 10.75 28.79 12.47
N ALA A 74 10.29 27.95 13.39
CA ALA A 74 10.28 28.27 14.82
C ALA A 74 11.70 28.58 15.34
N ASN A 75 12.70 27.80 14.90
CA ASN A 75 14.09 28.03 15.26
C ASN A 75 14.63 29.37 14.72
N LYS A 76 14.32 29.73 13.46
CA LYS A 76 14.71 31.03 12.89
C LYS A 76 14.08 32.19 13.67
N LEU A 77 12.77 32.13 13.92
CA LEU A 77 12.07 33.16 14.69
C LEU A 77 12.62 33.29 16.11
N LEU A 78 12.95 32.17 16.76
CA LEU A 78 13.55 32.18 18.09
C LEU A 78 14.92 32.86 18.08
N LEU A 79 15.75 32.60 17.07
CA LEU A 79 17.07 33.24 16.93
C LEU A 79 16.93 34.74 16.69
N GLU A 80 16.05 35.15 15.77
CA GLU A 80 15.76 36.56 15.49
C GLU A 80 15.23 37.30 16.72
N SER A 81 14.31 36.68 17.47
CA SER A 81 13.77 37.24 18.71
C SER A 81 14.85 37.42 19.78
N LYS A 82 15.73 36.43 19.95
CA LYS A 82 16.88 36.53 20.86
C LYS A 82 17.81 37.67 20.45
N GLU A 83 18.02 37.87 19.16
CA GLU A 83 18.86 38.96 18.65
C GLU A 83 18.26 40.33 18.94
N ILE A 84 16.97 40.53 18.63
CA ILE A 84 16.26 41.77 18.94
C ILE A 84 16.37 42.08 20.43
N ARG A 85 16.11 41.09 21.29
CA ARG A 85 16.22 41.26 22.74
C ARG A 85 17.62 41.67 23.17
N ARG A 86 18.67 41.05 22.61
CA ARG A 86 20.07 41.46 22.90
C ARG A 86 20.36 42.90 22.50
N ILE A 87 19.82 43.37 21.36
CA ILE A 87 19.98 44.76 20.93
C ILE A 87 19.25 45.71 21.89
N MET A 88 18.04 45.35 22.33
CA MET A 88 17.25 46.16 23.27
C MET A 88 17.85 46.22 24.68
N GLU A 89 18.45 45.12 25.15
CA GLU A 89 19.04 45.02 26.49
C GLU A 89 20.47 45.58 26.57
N LYS A 90 21.11 45.93 25.44
CA LYS A 90 22.41 46.60 25.45
C LYS A 90 22.27 47.99 26.08
N PRO A 91 23.00 48.30 27.17
CA PRO A 91 23.01 49.64 27.74
C PRO A 91 23.66 50.62 26.73
N LYS A 92 23.14 51.86 26.71
CA LYS A 92 23.62 52.96 25.86
C LYS A 92 25.08 53.31 26.11
#